data_AF-A0A1L9BG72-F1
#
_entry.id   AF-A0A1L9BG72-F1
#
_cell.length_a   1.000
_cell.length_b   1.000
_cell.length_c   1.000
_cell.angle_alpha   90.00
_cell.angle_beta   90.00
_cell.angle_gamma   90.00
#
_symmetry.space_group_name_H-M   'P 1'
#
loop_
_entity.id
_entity.type
_entity.pdbx_description
1 polymer ?
#
loop_
_entity_poly.entity_id
_entity_poly.type
_entity_poly.pdbx_seq_one_letter_code
_entity_poly.pdbx_strand_id
1 'polypeptide(L)'
;MGRGGISDSKTFVEANRFAMRLPSGEEIRIPALWMSQGYQSTIAWVVDLVAQVWSEAGEPIPLKDIEGLVLIDEIDLHIHPTWQRGLVRSLRHALPRVQFVATTHSPMVLPGLEPHEIFILEAEQDGSVRWAQSTQQPRLLSGGEIYERFFDIRSVYPEEHAQKLHRYLRLAADAYRSDEEEGEMAGLLKWLQNERVPVAYDPVPRRQA
;
A
#
# COMPACT_ATOMS: atom_id res chain seq x y z
N MET A 1 15.96 16.80 43.64
CA MET A 1 14.77 16.45 44.45
C MET A 1 13.62 17.36 44.04
N GLY A 2 12.44 16.78 43.82
CA GLY A 2 11.24 17.40 43.26
C GLY A 2 10.45 16.31 42.50
N ARG A 3 10.08 15.21 43.15
CA ARG A 3 8.76 14.91 43.73
C ARG A 3 7.66 14.80 42.66
N GLY A 4 7.43 13.56 42.23
CA GLY A 4 6.30 13.17 41.38
C GLY A 4 6.54 11.85 40.69
N GLY A 5 6.90 10.81 41.45
CA GLY A 5 7.06 9.46 40.90
C GLY A 5 5.76 9.01 40.26
N ILE A 6 5.85 8.55 39.02
CA ILE A 6 4.75 7.94 38.27
C ILE A 6 4.36 6.66 39.03
N SER A 7 3.21 6.67 39.68
CA SER A 7 2.83 5.62 40.64
C SER A 7 1.70 4.71 40.16
N ASP A 8 1.19 4.86 38.94
CA ASP A 8 0.11 4.00 38.46
C ASP A 8 0.15 3.80 36.94
N SER A 9 0.03 2.54 36.49
CA SER A 9 0.01 2.17 35.06
C SER A 9 -1.19 2.78 34.34
N LYS A 10 -2.26 3.11 35.07
CA LYS A 10 -3.44 3.82 34.57
C LYS A 10 -3.15 5.25 34.13
N THR A 11 -2.23 5.96 34.80
CA THR A 11 -1.91 7.36 34.46
C THR A 11 -1.12 7.47 33.15
N PHE A 12 -0.32 6.44 32.81
CA PHE A 12 0.38 6.34 31.52
C PHE A 12 -0.58 6.09 30.33
N VAL A 13 -1.70 5.41 30.58
CA VAL A 13 -2.76 5.13 29.59
C VAL A 13 -3.66 6.35 29.35
N GLU A 14 -3.77 7.26 30.33
CA GLU A 14 -4.58 8.48 30.21
C GLU A 14 -3.86 9.62 29.47
N ALA A 15 -2.53 9.70 29.56
CA ALA A 15 -1.74 10.75 28.91
C ALA A 15 -1.63 10.58 27.38
N ASN A 16 -1.77 9.37 26.85
CA ASN A 16 -1.52 9.02 25.45
C ASN A 16 -2.80 8.59 24.71
N ARG A 17 -3.78 9.50 24.59
CA ARG A 17 -5.05 9.25 23.90
C ARG A 17 -5.07 9.88 22.51
N PHE A 18 -5.28 9.05 21.49
CA PHE A 18 -5.55 9.51 20.13
C PHE A 18 -7.06 9.68 19.94
N ALA A 19 -7.47 10.81 19.35
CA ALA A 19 -8.86 11.05 18.97
C ALA A 19 -9.13 10.47 17.57
N MET A 20 -9.98 9.45 17.51
CA MET A 20 -10.46 8.87 16.25
C MET A 20 -11.87 9.38 16.00
N ARG A 21 -12.07 10.12 14.90
CA ARG A 21 -13.40 10.53 14.45
C ARG A 21 -14.00 9.42 13.59
N LEU A 22 -15.07 8.81 14.08
CA LEU A 22 -15.83 7.80 13.36
C LEU A 22 -16.61 8.43 12.18
N PRO A 23 -16.96 7.64 11.16
CA PRO A 23 -17.85 8.09 10.08
C PRO A 23 -19.22 8.59 10.58
N SER A 24 -19.65 8.16 11.77
CA SER A 24 -20.85 8.64 12.47
C SER A 24 -20.70 10.07 13.02
N GLY A 25 -19.52 10.68 12.95
CA GLY A 25 -19.21 11.99 13.53
C GLY A 25 -18.80 11.94 15.00
N GLU A 26 -18.88 10.78 15.65
CA GLU A 26 -18.47 10.58 17.04
C GLU A 26 -16.94 10.54 17.16
N GLU A 27 -16.40 11.21 18.17
CA GLU A 27 -14.96 11.24 18.45
C GLU A 27 -14.63 10.34 19.64
N ILE A 28 -14.00 9.20 19.37
CA ILE A 28 -13.60 8.25 20.39
C ILE A 28 -12.12 8.46 20.72
N ARG A 29 -11.81 8.61 22.00
CA ARG A 29 -10.44 8.71 22.49
C ARG A 29 -9.93 7.33 22.89
N ILE A 30 -9.03 6.78 22.09
CA ILE A 30 -8.50 5.42 22.27
C ILE A 30 -7.04 5.52 22.75
N PRO A 31 -6.62 4.77 23.78
CA PRO A 31 -5.21 4.67 24.13
C PRO A 31 -4.38 4.17 22.95
N ALA A 32 -3.19 4.73 22.75
CA ALA A 32 -2.26 4.29 21.70
C ALA A 32 -2.04 2.75 21.72
N LEU A 33 -2.00 2.17 22.92
CA LEU A 33 -1.80 0.75 23.20
C LEU A 33 -2.96 -0.16 22.74
N TRP A 34 -4.13 0.41 22.45
CA TRP A 34 -5.30 -0.35 21.96
C TRP A 34 -5.44 -0.28 20.44
N MET A 35 -4.54 0.45 19.77
CA MET A 35 -4.42 0.44 18.32
C MET A 35 -3.70 -0.85 17.88
N SER A 36 -3.93 -1.32 16.64
CA SER A 36 -3.23 -2.53 16.18
C SER A 36 -1.72 -2.31 16.14
N GLN A 37 -0.94 -3.39 16.27
CA GLN A 37 0.54 -3.35 16.32
C GLN A 37 1.16 -2.52 15.18
N GLY A 38 0.54 -2.52 14.00
CA GLY A 38 0.98 -1.69 12.87
C GLY A 38 0.81 -0.19 13.04
N TYR A 39 -0.26 0.22 13.70
CA TYR A 39 -0.49 1.64 14.02
C TYR A 39 0.50 2.12 15.07
N GLN A 40 0.74 1.30 16.09
CA GLN A 40 1.69 1.60 17.14
C GLN A 40 3.09 1.80 16.56
N SER A 41 3.51 0.93 15.63
CA SER A 41 4.83 1.02 14.99
C SER A 41 4.97 2.30 14.16
N THR A 42 3.95 2.64 13.36
CA THR A 42 3.98 3.86 12.53
C THR A 42 4.04 5.12 13.38
N ILE A 43 3.16 5.21 14.38
CA ILE A 43 3.09 6.35 15.27
C ILE A 43 4.38 6.47 16.09
N ALA A 44 4.93 5.35 16.56
CA ALA A 44 6.14 5.33 17.35
C ALA A 44 7.30 6.00 16.58
N TRP A 45 7.58 5.59 15.33
CA TRP A 45 8.69 6.18 14.59
C TRP A 45 8.44 7.65 14.23
N VAL A 46 7.18 8.04 13.91
CA VAL A 46 6.85 9.45 13.64
C VAL A 46 7.02 10.31 14.89
N VAL A 47 6.58 9.81 16.05
CA VAL A 47 6.76 10.50 17.33
C VAL A 47 8.23 10.59 17.70
N ASP A 48 8.99 9.51 17.48
CA ASP A 48 10.44 9.47 17.73
C ASP A 48 11.19 10.49 16.86
N LEU A 49 10.85 10.57 15.57
CA LEU A 49 11.36 11.59 14.65
C LEU A 49 11.12 13.01 15.17
N VAL A 50 9.86 13.32 15.53
CA VAL A 50 9.49 14.66 16.01
C VAL A 50 10.16 14.97 17.35
N ALA A 51 10.23 13.98 18.25
CA ALA A 51 10.88 14.12 19.54
C ALA A 51 12.38 14.39 19.40
N GLN A 52 13.05 13.71 18.47
CA GLN A 52 14.46 13.94 18.17
C GLN A 52 14.69 15.37 17.67
N VAL A 53 13.87 15.86 16.74
CA VAL A 53 13.96 17.23 16.24
C VAL A 53 13.76 18.25 17.36
N TRP A 54 12.77 18.05 18.24
CA TRP A 54 12.54 18.93 19.38
C TRP A 54 13.67 18.88 20.41
N SER A 55 14.26 17.71 20.63
CA SER A 55 15.42 17.55 21.49
C SER A 55 16.62 18.36 20.98
N GLU A 56 16.87 18.33 19.67
CA GLU A 56 17.95 19.09 19.03
C GLU A 56 17.68 20.60 19.00
N ALA A 57 16.43 21.01 18.75
CA ALA A 57 16.03 22.42 18.77
C ALA A 57 16.04 23.03 20.19
N GLY A 58 15.94 22.19 21.22
CA GLY A 58 15.83 22.61 22.63
C GLY A 58 14.43 23.08 23.03
N GLU A 59 13.51 23.22 22.07
CA GLU A 59 12.10 23.55 22.29
C GLU A 59 11.19 22.94 21.21
N PRO A 60 9.89 22.74 21.50
CA PRO A 60 8.95 22.26 20.50
C PRO A 60 8.77 23.28 19.37
N ILE A 61 9.07 22.86 18.14
CA ILE A 61 8.81 23.63 16.92
C ILE A 61 7.58 23.09 16.16
N PRO A 62 6.81 23.94 15.46
CA PRO A 62 5.68 23.48 14.67
C PRO A 62 6.12 22.48 13.58
N LEU A 63 5.35 21.41 13.37
CA LEU A 63 5.68 20.36 12.39
C LEU A 63 5.96 20.90 10.98
N LYS A 64 5.18 21.91 10.56
CA LYS A 64 5.32 22.58 9.26
C LYS A 64 6.65 23.33 9.06
N ASP A 65 7.34 23.62 10.15
CA ASP A 65 8.60 24.38 10.17
C ASP A 65 9.79 23.44 10.43
N ILE A 66 9.56 22.13 10.62
CA ILE A 66 10.61 21.11 10.66
C ILE A 66 11.20 20.97 9.26
N GLU A 67 12.52 21.10 9.17
CA GLU A 67 13.32 20.97 7.95
C GLU A 67 14.37 19.87 8.14
N GLY A 68 14.59 19.03 7.13
CA GLY A 68 15.58 17.96 7.22
C GLY A 68 15.47 16.91 6.15
N LEU A 69 16.45 16.00 6.13
CA LEU A 69 16.48 14.80 5.31
C LEU A 69 16.25 13.59 6.22
N VAL A 70 15.26 12.76 5.88
CA VAL A 70 14.92 11.55 6.62
C VAL A 70 15.09 10.35 5.71
N LEU A 71 15.91 9.39 6.15
CA LEU A 71 16.11 8.12 5.49
C LEU A 71 15.29 7.05 6.23
N ILE A 72 14.41 6.35 5.52
CA ILE A 72 13.56 5.30 6.11
C ILE A 72 13.74 4.02 5.30
N ASP A 73 14.20 2.97 5.96
CA ASP A 73 14.13 1.63 5.36
C ASP A 73 12.76 1.02 5.66
N GLU A 74 12.16 0.40 4.65
CA GLU A 74 10.84 -0.26 4.69
C GLU A 74 9.77 0.62 5.37
N ILE A 75 9.46 1.78 4.77
CA ILE A 75 8.48 2.74 5.31
C ILE A 75 7.09 2.14 5.55
N ASP A 76 6.81 1.01 4.93
CA ASP A 76 5.56 0.26 5.00
C ASP A 76 5.55 -0.86 6.07
N LEU A 77 6.68 -1.10 6.74
CA LEU A 77 6.88 -2.22 7.66
C LEU A 77 5.89 -2.20 8.83
N HIS A 78 5.26 -3.34 9.08
CA HIS A 78 4.20 -3.56 10.06
C HIS A 78 2.91 -2.72 9.85
N ILE A 79 2.82 -1.85 8.85
CA ILE A 79 1.65 -0.99 8.63
C ILE A 79 0.52 -1.76 7.95
N HIS A 80 -0.72 -1.56 8.41
CA HIS A 80 -1.87 -2.13 7.71
C HIS A 80 -1.98 -1.57 6.27
N PRO A 81 -2.24 -2.39 5.22
CA PRO A 81 -2.29 -1.95 3.82
C PRO A 81 -3.15 -0.70 3.54
N THR A 82 -4.30 -0.59 4.21
CA THR A 82 -5.17 0.60 4.10
C THR A 82 -4.46 1.90 4.45
N TRP A 83 -3.52 1.87 5.39
CA TRP A 83 -2.79 3.04 5.87
C TRP A 83 -1.56 3.35 5.04
N GLN A 84 -0.88 2.32 4.51
CA GLN A 84 0.22 2.48 3.56
C GLN A 84 -0.19 3.39 2.38
N ARG A 85 -1.43 3.28 1.90
CA ARG A 85 -2.00 4.14 0.84
C ARG A 85 -2.06 5.64 1.20
N GLY A 86 -2.25 5.96 2.47
CA GLY A 86 -2.39 7.34 2.94
C GLY A 86 -1.10 7.93 3.52
N LEU A 87 -0.11 7.09 3.85
CA LEU A 87 1.06 7.47 4.64
C LEU A 87 1.86 8.61 4.01
N VAL A 88 2.24 8.47 2.74
CA VAL A 88 3.02 9.49 2.00
C VAL A 88 2.31 10.83 2.00
N ARG A 89 0.99 10.84 1.76
CA ARG A 89 0.19 12.06 1.77
C ARG A 89 0.15 12.69 3.16
N SER A 90 0.00 11.88 4.21
CA SER A 90 -0.01 12.35 5.60
C SER A 90 1.33 12.98 5.99
N LEU A 91 2.46 12.33 5.65
CA LEU A 91 3.80 12.85 5.91
C LEU A 91 4.04 14.16 5.14
N ARG A 92 3.70 14.21 3.85
CA ARG A 92 3.82 15.43 3.03
C ARG A 92 3.01 16.60 3.60
N HIS A 93 1.84 16.32 4.17
CA HIS A 93 1.00 17.36 4.75
C HIS A 93 1.50 17.83 6.13
N ALA A 94 1.95 16.90 6.97
CA ALA A 94 2.40 17.19 8.33
C ALA A 94 3.80 17.83 8.36
N LEU A 95 4.71 17.36 7.50
CA LEU A 95 6.12 17.70 7.45
C LEU A 95 6.51 18.19 6.03
N PRO A 96 5.90 19.29 5.53
CA PRO A 96 6.03 19.75 4.14
C PRO A 96 7.45 20.19 3.74
N ARG A 97 8.33 20.48 4.69
CA ARG A 97 9.72 20.90 4.42
C ARG A 97 10.75 19.81 4.71
N VAL A 98 10.29 18.59 5.01
CA VAL A 98 11.15 17.42 5.20
C VAL A 98 11.24 16.65 3.89
N GLN A 99 12.46 16.35 3.46
CA GLN A 99 12.71 15.43 2.35
C GLN A 99 12.78 14.00 2.90
N PHE A 100 11.90 13.13 2.43
CA PHE A 100 11.93 11.71 2.75
C PHE A 100 12.59 10.94 1.60
N VAL A 101 13.56 10.10 1.93
CA VAL A 101 14.09 9.05 1.04
C VAL A 101 13.77 7.72 1.72
N ALA A 102 12.88 6.96 1.11
CA ALA A 102 12.35 5.76 1.70
C ALA A 102 12.43 4.57 0.75
N THR A 103 12.68 3.39 1.30
CA THR A 103 12.51 2.11 0.58
C THR A 103 11.15 1.51 0.94
N THR A 104 10.59 0.71 0.02
CA THR A 104 9.31 0.02 0.24
C THR A 104 9.28 -1.25 -0.59
N HIS A 105 8.78 -2.33 0.00
CA HIS A 105 8.38 -3.53 -0.73
C HIS A 105 6.86 -3.60 -0.93
N SER A 106 6.10 -2.65 -0.37
CA SER A 106 4.66 -2.62 -0.51
C SER A 106 4.20 -1.87 -1.76
N PRO A 107 3.37 -2.50 -2.62
CA PRO A 107 2.70 -1.82 -3.73
C PRO A 107 1.68 -0.78 -3.25
N MET A 108 1.24 -0.84 -1.98
CA MET A 108 0.20 0.04 -1.46
C MET A 108 0.69 1.47 -1.23
N VAL A 109 2.00 1.69 -1.15
CA VAL A 109 2.61 3.02 -1.00
C VAL A 109 2.62 3.77 -2.34
N LEU A 110 2.79 3.05 -3.46
CA LEU A 110 3.01 3.64 -4.79
C LEU A 110 1.91 4.60 -5.26
N PRO A 111 0.60 4.33 -5.05
CA PRO A 111 -0.44 5.29 -5.41
C PRO A 111 -0.31 6.66 -4.72
N GLY A 112 0.41 6.77 -3.60
CA GLY A 112 0.67 8.04 -2.93
C GLY A 112 1.74 8.91 -3.60
N LEU A 113 2.51 8.36 -4.54
CA LEU A 113 3.68 8.97 -5.16
C LEU A 113 3.41 9.43 -6.60
N GLU A 114 4.22 10.38 -7.05
CA GLU A 114 4.34 10.78 -8.45
C GLU A 114 5.45 9.97 -9.16
N PRO A 115 5.39 9.80 -10.50
CA PRO A 115 6.37 8.97 -11.24
C PRO A 115 7.82 9.37 -10.96
N HIS A 116 8.08 10.68 -10.91
CA HIS A 116 9.41 11.22 -10.70
C HIS A 116 9.95 11.02 -9.27
N GLU A 117 9.08 10.63 -8.32
CA GLU A 117 9.43 10.35 -6.93
C GLU A 117 9.80 8.86 -6.72
N ILE A 118 9.67 8.02 -7.76
CA ILE A 118 9.83 6.57 -7.67
C ILE A 118 11.10 6.13 -8.41
N PHE A 119 11.96 5.42 -7.69
CA PHE A 119 13.17 4.80 -8.21
C PHE A 119 13.08 3.30 -7.96
N ILE A 120 13.13 2.51 -9.04
CA ILE A 120 13.11 1.06 -9.01
C ILE A 120 14.55 0.59 -8.95
N LEU A 121 14.86 -0.30 -8.01
CA LEU A 121 16.18 -0.87 -7.83
C LEU A 121 16.17 -2.34 -8.26
N GLU A 122 17.14 -2.74 -9.07
CA GLU A 122 17.30 -4.11 -9.56
C GLU A 122 18.72 -4.59 -9.23
N ALA A 123 18.81 -5.77 -8.60
CA ALA A 123 20.09 -6.41 -8.33
C ALA A 123 20.56 -7.20 -9.57
N GLU A 124 21.78 -6.93 -10.01
CA GLU A 124 22.42 -7.63 -11.12
C GLU A 124 23.21 -8.86 -10.62
N GLN A 125 23.54 -9.79 -11.52
CA GLN A 125 24.21 -11.04 -11.17
C GLN A 125 25.62 -10.85 -10.59
N ASP A 126 26.26 -9.72 -10.88
CA ASP A 126 27.59 -9.35 -10.38
C ASP A 126 27.55 -8.66 -9.00
N GLY A 127 26.35 -8.51 -8.42
CA GLY A 127 26.12 -7.82 -7.15
C GLY A 127 26.03 -6.30 -7.26
N SER A 128 26.09 -5.74 -8.47
CA SER A 128 25.79 -4.33 -8.70
C SER A 128 24.28 -4.06 -8.64
N VAL A 129 23.90 -2.81 -8.41
CA VAL A 129 22.49 -2.38 -8.39
C VAL A 129 22.26 -1.42 -9.54
N ARG A 130 21.36 -1.79 -10.45
CA ARG A 130 20.82 -0.89 -11.47
C ARG A 130 19.61 -0.17 -10.90
N TRP A 131 19.41 1.08 -11.28
CA TRP A 131 18.21 1.83 -10.92
C TRP A 131 17.56 2.45 -12.14
N ALA A 132 16.24 2.62 -12.07
CA ALA A 132 15.46 3.30 -13.08
C ALA A 132 14.40 4.19 -12.41
N GLN A 133 14.29 5.44 -12.86
CA GLN A 133 13.20 6.32 -12.45
C GLN A 133 11.92 5.91 -13.16
N SER A 134 10.79 5.88 -12.44
CA SER A 134 9.52 5.52 -13.05
C SER A 134 9.00 6.63 -13.96
N THR A 135 8.41 6.23 -15.08
CA THR A 135 7.67 7.13 -15.99
C THR A 135 6.16 6.92 -15.90
N GLN A 136 5.70 6.00 -15.05
CA GLN A 136 4.31 5.53 -14.99
C GLN A 136 3.61 6.10 -13.76
N GLN A 137 2.36 6.56 -13.91
CA GLN A 137 1.54 7.04 -12.79
C GLN A 137 0.89 5.85 -12.06
N PRO A 138 1.30 5.51 -10.82
CA PRO A 138 0.78 4.32 -10.15
C PRO A 138 -0.72 4.39 -9.84
N ARG A 139 -1.26 5.60 -9.64
CA ARG A 139 -2.69 5.83 -9.37
C ARG A 139 -3.62 5.42 -10.52
N LEU A 140 -3.09 5.28 -11.73
CA LEU A 140 -3.86 4.94 -12.93
C LEU A 140 -3.80 3.44 -13.26
N LEU A 141 -3.06 2.66 -12.48
CA LEU A 141 -2.82 1.26 -12.74
C LEU A 141 -3.70 0.37 -11.85
N SER A 142 -4.07 -0.79 -12.37
CA SER A 142 -4.65 -1.86 -11.57
C SER A 142 -3.61 -2.46 -10.62
N GLY A 143 -4.06 -3.17 -9.58
CA GLY A 143 -3.16 -3.86 -8.65
C GLY A 143 -2.21 -4.82 -9.35
N GLY A 144 -2.69 -5.59 -10.35
CA GLY A 144 -1.86 -6.49 -11.14
C GLY A 144 -0.79 -5.75 -11.95
N GLU A 145 -1.14 -4.64 -12.58
CA GLU A 145 -0.17 -3.82 -13.31
C GLU A 145 0.86 -3.17 -12.39
N ILE A 146 0.50 -2.80 -11.15
CA ILE A 146 1.46 -2.30 -10.17
C ILE A 146 2.50 -3.40 -9.86
N TYR A 147 2.04 -4.62 -9.59
CA TYR A 147 2.91 -5.77 -9.33
C TYR A 147 3.83 -6.08 -10.52
N GLU A 148 3.28 -6.07 -11.73
CA GLU A 148 4.05 -6.35 -12.94
C GLU A 148 5.10 -5.26 -13.22
N ARG A 149 4.71 -3.98 -13.15
CA ARG A 149 5.56 -2.86 -13.60
C ARG A 149 6.58 -2.39 -12.56
N PHE A 150 6.31 -2.57 -11.27
CA PHE A 150 7.17 -2.06 -10.20
C PHE A 150 7.87 -3.15 -9.39
N PHE A 151 7.41 -4.41 -9.47
CA PHE A 151 7.94 -5.51 -8.67
C PHE A 151 8.34 -6.74 -9.53
N ASP A 152 8.26 -6.64 -10.87
CA ASP A 152 8.52 -7.74 -11.83
C ASP A 152 7.72 -9.03 -11.53
N ILE A 153 6.57 -8.90 -10.86
CA ILE A 153 5.67 -10.02 -10.59
C ILE A 153 4.70 -10.15 -11.77
N ARG A 154 5.17 -10.84 -12.81
CA ARG A 154 4.42 -11.03 -14.08
C ARG A 154 3.20 -11.93 -13.99
N SER A 155 3.12 -12.73 -12.92
CA SER A 155 1.92 -13.53 -12.63
C SER A 155 1.67 -13.52 -11.13
N VAL A 156 0.71 -12.69 -10.72
CA VAL A 156 0.13 -12.76 -9.36
C VAL A 156 -0.71 -14.04 -9.18
N TYR A 157 -0.89 -14.82 -10.26
CA TYR A 157 -1.67 -16.05 -10.29
C TYR A 157 -0.77 -17.27 -10.54
N PRO A 158 -0.39 -18.01 -9.49
CA PRO A 158 0.44 -19.20 -9.64
C PRO A 158 -0.28 -20.41 -10.24
N GLU A 159 -1.61 -20.39 -10.38
CA GLU A 159 -2.40 -21.56 -10.79
C GLU A 159 -2.91 -21.51 -12.23
N GLU A 160 -2.81 -22.65 -12.92
CA GLU A 160 -3.43 -22.93 -14.22
C GLU A 160 -4.93 -22.54 -14.24
N HIS A 161 -5.63 -22.74 -13.11
CA HIS A 161 -7.04 -22.39 -12.92
C HIS A 161 -7.32 -20.90 -13.14
N ALA A 162 -6.50 -20.02 -12.56
CA ALA A 162 -6.72 -18.58 -12.61
C ALA A 162 -6.44 -18.02 -14.02
N GLN A 163 -5.44 -18.55 -14.71
CA GLN A 163 -5.12 -18.18 -16.10
C GLN A 163 -6.27 -18.57 -17.03
N LYS A 164 -6.76 -19.81 -16.91
CA LYS A 164 -7.90 -20.31 -17.70
C LYS A 164 -9.19 -19.55 -17.40
N LEU A 165 -9.44 -19.20 -16.14
CA LEU A 165 -10.58 -18.37 -15.75
C LEU A 165 -10.49 -16.96 -16.35
N HIS A 166 -9.34 -16.29 -16.28
CA HIS A 166 -9.17 -14.96 -16.88
C HIS A 166 -9.33 -14.98 -18.40
N ARG A 167 -8.77 -16.00 -19.07
CA ARG A 167 -8.95 -16.18 -20.52
C ARG A 167 -10.42 -16.39 -20.87
N TYR A 168 -11.11 -17.24 -20.12
CA TYR A 168 -12.56 -17.43 -20.26
C TYR A 168 -13.30 -16.10 -20.09
N LEU A 169 -13.05 -15.34 -19.02
CA LEU A 169 -13.74 -14.08 -18.74
C LEU A 169 -13.51 -13.04 -19.85
N ARG A 170 -12.28 -12.95 -20.38
CA ARG A 170 -11.95 -12.04 -21.49
C ARG A 170 -12.73 -12.41 -22.76
N LEU A 171 -12.76 -13.69 -23.11
CA LEU A 171 -13.52 -14.19 -24.25
C LEU A 171 -15.02 -13.99 -24.02
N ALA A 172 -15.54 -14.36 -22.86
CA ALA A 172 -16.95 -14.21 -22.50
C ALA A 172 -17.43 -12.75 -22.59
N ALA A 173 -16.57 -11.76 -22.35
CA ALA A 173 -16.91 -10.34 -22.48
C ALA A 173 -16.87 -9.80 -23.92
N ASP A 174 -16.26 -10.52 -24.86
CA ASP A 174 -16.09 -10.08 -26.24
C ASP A 174 -17.26 -10.56 -27.13
N ALA A 175 -17.98 -9.64 -27.77
CA ALA A 175 -19.09 -9.95 -28.67
C ALA A 175 -18.63 -10.30 -30.10
N TYR A 176 -17.37 -10.04 -30.46
CA TYR A 176 -16.82 -10.16 -31.81
C TYR A 176 -15.84 -11.33 -31.97
N ARG A 177 -15.85 -12.28 -31.03
CA ARG A 177 -15.02 -13.48 -31.07
C ARG A 177 -15.09 -14.22 -32.40
N SER A 178 -13.95 -14.75 -32.82
CA SER A 178 -13.84 -15.69 -33.94
C SER A 178 -14.44 -17.06 -33.62
N ASP A 179 -14.57 -17.93 -34.64
CA ASP A 179 -15.03 -19.31 -34.45
C ASP A 179 -14.06 -20.13 -33.59
N GLU A 180 -12.76 -19.87 -33.73
CA GLU A 180 -11.72 -20.50 -32.94
C GLU A 180 -11.82 -20.08 -31.46
N GLU A 181 -11.98 -18.78 -31.21
CA GLU A 181 -12.14 -18.23 -29.86
C GLU A 181 -13.44 -18.66 -29.18
N GLU A 182 -14.52 -18.86 -29.95
CA GLU A 182 -15.77 -19.42 -29.44
C GLU A 182 -15.58 -20.88 -28.97
N GLY A 183 -14.86 -21.67 -29.77
CA GLY A 183 -14.49 -23.04 -29.43
C GLY A 183 -13.59 -23.09 -28.19
N GLU A 184 -12.60 -22.21 -28.10
CA GLU A 184 -11.72 -22.06 -26.95
C GLU A 184 -12.53 -21.72 -25.68
N MET A 185 -13.39 -20.71 -25.75
CA MET A 185 -14.23 -20.30 -24.61
C MET A 185 -15.10 -21.45 -24.12
N ALA A 186 -15.75 -22.19 -25.01
CA ALA A 186 -16.58 -23.34 -24.64
C ALA A 186 -15.76 -24.47 -24.01
N GLY A 187 -14.53 -24.70 -24.49
CA GLY A 187 -13.59 -25.65 -23.90
C GLY A 187 -13.16 -25.25 -22.48
N LEU A 188 -12.83 -23.97 -22.29
CA LEU A 188 -12.47 -23.41 -20.99
C LEU A 188 -13.63 -23.50 -19.99
N LEU A 189 -14.86 -23.20 -20.42
CA LEU A 189 -16.05 -23.31 -19.55
C LEU A 189 -16.25 -24.74 -19.03
N LYS A 190 -16.16 -25.74 -19.92
CA LYS A 190 -16.26 -27.16 -19.53
C LYS A 190 -15.17 -27.55 -18.53
N TRP A 191 -13.94 -27.11 -18.78
CA TRP A 191 -12.83 -27.38 -17.90
C TRP A 191 -13.03 -26.74 -16.51
N LEU A 192 -13.44 -25.47 -16.45
CA LEU A 192 -13.72 -24.76 -15.20
C LEU A 192 -14.85 -25.43 -14.40
N GLN A 193 -15.90 -25.92 -15.08
CA GLN A 193 -16.97 -26.68 -14.44
C GLN A 193 -16.48 -28.02 -13.87
N ASN A 194 -15.61 -28.73 -14.59
CA ASN A 194 -15.02 -29.98 -14.13
C ASN A 194 -14.15 -29.78 -12.88
N GLU A 195 -13.36 -28.70 -12.87
CA GLU A 195 -12.51 -28.32 -11.73
C GLU A 195 -13.30 -27.63 -10.59
N ARG A 196 -14.63 -27.53 -10.71
CA ARG A 196 -15.53 -26.89 -9.72
C ARG A 196 -15.17 -25.43 -9.42
N VAL A 197 -14.60 -24.73 -10.40
CA VAL A 197 -14.34 -23.29 -10.32
C VAL A 197 -15.65 -22.55 -10.63
N PRO A 198 -16.19 -21.74 -9.70
CA PRO A 198 -17.44 -21.02 -9.94
C PRO A 198 -17.24 -19.92 -10.98
N VAL A 199 -18.16 -19.86 -11.94
CA VAL A 199 -18.22 -18.82 -12.97
C VAL A 199 -19.45 -17.96 -12.73
N ALA A 200 -19.24 -16.66 -12.49
CA ALA A 200 -20.29 -15.77 -12.00
C ALA A 200 -21.16 -15.13 -13.10
N TYR A 201 -20.76 -15.23 -14.37
CA TYR A 201 -21.40 -14.52 -15.48
C TYR A 201 -21.53 -15.40 -16.73
N ASP A 202 -22.69 -15.29 -17.38
CA ASP A 202 -22.92 -15.85 -18.71
C ASP A 202 -22.18 -15.02 -19.77
N PRO A 203 -21.66 -15.65 -20.83
CA PRO A 203 -20.96 -14.95 -21.89
C PRO A 203 -21.89 -14.03 -22.69
N VAL A 204 -21.37 -12.88 -23.09
CA VAL A 204 -22.06 -11.92 -23.95
C VAL A 204 -22.41 -12.61 -25.28
N PRO A 205 -23.67 -12.49 -25.77
CA PRO A 205 -24.07 -13.08 -27.05
C PRO A 205 -23.20 -12.56 -28.19
N ARG A 206 -22.69 -13.48 -29.01
CA ARG A 206 -21.87 -13.17 -30.17
C ARG A 206 -22.68 -12.39 -31.20
N ARG A 207 -22.14 -11.27 -31.67
CA ARG A 207 -22.68 -10.52 -32.82
C ARG A 207 -21.92 -10.95 -34.06
N GLN A 208 -22.65 -11.49 -35.04
CA GLN A 208 -22.07 -11.76 -36.35
C GLN A 208 -21.82 -10.42 -37.05
N ALA A 209 -20.58 -10.21 -37.49
CA ALA A 209 -20.24 -9.16 -38.45
C ALA A 209 -20.66 -9.60 -39.86
#